data_AF-X1LCX6-F1
#
_entry.id   AF-X1LCX6-F1
#
_cell.length_a   1.000
_cell.length_b   1.000
_cell.length_c   1.000
_cell.angle_alpha   90.00
_cell.angle_beta   90.00
_cell.angle_gamma   90.00
#
_symmetry.space_group_name_H-M   'P 1'
#
loop_
_entity.id
_entity.type
_entity.pdbx_description
1 polymer ?
#
loop_
_entity_poly.entity_id
_entity_poly.type
_entity_poly.pdbx_seq_one_letter_code
_entity_poly.pdbx_strand_id
1 'polypeptide(L)' 'DNTLFKLIRQHGLTREFPLIISTLKAFSQGKIKITKDKKVVDAEGNSIKGYNMTDEINELVKGEFDRELYLF' A
#
# COMPACT_ATOMS: atom_id res chain seq x y z
N ASP A 1 17.98 -23.14 -8.61
CA ASP A 1 17.17 -22.03 -9.10
C ASP A 1 15.71 -22.46 -9.14
N ASN A 2 14.75 -21.71 -8.56
CA ASN A 2 13.36 -22.15 -8.45
C ASN A 2 12.39 -21.11 -9.03
N THR A 3 11.82 -21.43 -10.18
CA THR A 3 10.93 -20.56 -10.96
C THR A 3 9.69 -20.12 -10.19
N LEU A 4 9.12 -21.00 -9.37
CA LEU A 4 7.93 -20.68 -8.56
C LEU A 4 8.24 -19.55 -7.57
N PHE A 5 9.35 -19.65 -6.83
CA PHE A 5 9.73 -18.62 -5.87
C PHE A 5 10.19 -17.31 -6.52
N LYS A 6 10.66 -17.34 -7.77
CA LYS A 6 10.93 -16.13 -8.54
C LYS A 6 9.64 -15.41 -8.93
N LEU A 7 8.65 -16.16 -9.44
CA LEU A 7 7.35 -15.61 -9.82
C LEU A 7 6.60 -15.04 -8.61
N ILE A 8 6.60 -15.74 -7.47
CA ILE A 8 6.00 -15.23 -6.22
C ILE A 8 6.61 -13.89 -5.83
N ARG A 9 7.95 -13.75 -5.91
CA ARG A 9 8.63 -12.49 -5.59
C ARG A 9 8.29 -11.39 -6.57
N GLN A 10 8.28 -11.68 -7.88
CA GLN A 10 7.92 -10.70 -8.90
C GLN A 10 6.51 -10.15 -8.65
N HIS A 11 5.51 -11.03 -8.45
CA HIS A 11 4.13 -10.61 -8.18
C HIS A 11 3.96 -9.93 -6.81
N GLY A 12 4.74 -10.34 -5.80
CA GLY A 12 4.76 -9.69 -4.49
C GLY A 12 5.28 -8.25 -4.58
N LEU A 13 6.43 -8.05 -5.23
CA LEU A 13 7.07 -6.74 -5.39
C LEU A 13 6.20 -5.74 -6.14
N THR A 14 5.47 -6.19 -7.17
CA THR A 14 4.49 -5.34 -7.90
C THR A 14 3.45 -4.71 -6.96
N ARG A 15 3.09 -5.37 -5.85
CA ARG A 15 2.11 -4.85 -4.89
C ARG A 15 2.74 -4.14 -3.70
N GLU A 16 3.96 -4.51 -3.32
CA GLU A 16 4.64 -3.95 -2.14
C GLU A 16 4.96 -2.46 -2.30
N PHE A 17 5.52 -2.04 -3.44
CA PHE A 17 5.87 -0.63 -3.63
C PHE A 17 4.66 0.31 -3.63
N PRO A 18 3.57 0.04 -4.40
CA PRO A 18 2.36 0.85 -4.33
C PRO A 18 1.77 0.91 -2.91
N LEU A 19 1.82 -0.20 -2.17
CA LEU A 19 1.30 -0.25 -0.80
C LEU A 19 2.11 0.65 0.15
N ILE A 20 3.43 0.62 0.08
CA ILE A 20 4.30 1.47 0.91
C ILE A 20 4.01 2.95 0.63
N ILE A 21 4.02 3.35 -0.65
CA ILE A 21 3.82 4.74 -1.06
C ILE A 21 2.42 5.22 -0.66
N SER A 22 1.39 4.41 -0.90
CA SER A 22 0.01 4.76 -0.57
C SER A 22 -0.21 4.87 0.94
N THR A 23 0.43 3.99 1.72
CA THR A 23 0.41 4.05 3.19
C THR A 23 0.98 5.38 3.68
N LEU A 24 2.15 5.79 3.17
CA LEU A 24 2.77 7.07 3.52
C LEU A 24 1.89 8.26 3.14
N LYS A 25 1.26 8.22 1.96
CA LYS A 25 0.30 9.24 1.53
C LYS A 25 -0.91 9.31 2.47
N ALA A 26 -1.48 8.17 2.87
CA ALA A 26 -2.63 8.13 3.77
C ALA A 26 -2.33 8.77 5.13
N PHE A 27 -1.14 8.54 5.68
CA PHE A 27 -0.68 9.23 6.88
C PHE A 27 -0.46 10.73 6.64
N SER A 28 0.28 11.10 5.58
CA SER A 28 0.59 12.50 5.27
C SER A 28 -0.66 13.34 4.98
N GLN A 29 -1.71 12.73 4.43
CA GLN A 29 -2.98 13.39 4.10
C GLN A 29 -3.96 13.39 5.30
N GLY A 30 -3.57 12.79 6.43
CA GLY A 30 -4.41 12.71 7.62
C GLY A 30 -5.62 11.77 7.49
N LYS A 31 -5.64 10.90 6.48
CA LYS A 31 -6.68 9.86 6.29
C LYS A 31 -6.66 8.83 7.43
N ILE A 32 -5.45 8.57 7.94
CA ILE A 32 -5.22 7.72 9.11
C ILE A 32 -4.17 8.36 10.02
N LYS A 33 -4.24 8.05 11.32
CA LYS A 33 -3.29 8.52 12.34
C LYS A 33 -2.97 7.40 13.32
N ILE A 34 -1.81 7.50 13.97
CA ILE A 34 -1.47 6.66 15.12
C ILE A 34 -1.57 7.53 16.38
N THR A 35 -2.36 7.08 17.34
CA THR A 35 -2.53 7.75 18.63
C THR A 35 -1.34 7.49 19.56
N LYS A 36 -1.24 8.25 20.65
CA LYS A 36 -0.18 8.05 21.67
C LYS A 36 -0.19 6.66 22.29
N ASP A 37 -1.37 6.02 22.38
CA ASP A 37 -1.57 4.65 22.84
C ASP A 37 -1.40 3.60 21.72
N LYS A 38 -0.76 3.97 20.60
CA LYS A 38 -0.41 3.09 19.47
C LYS A 38 -1.61 2.44 18.76
N LYS A 39 -2.78 3.09 18.79
CA LYS A 39 -3.95 2.66 18.02
C LYS A 39 -4.00 3.40 16.68
N VAL A 40 -4.50 2.71 15.67
CA VAL A 40 -4.79 3.32 14.37
C VAL A 40 -6.21 3.90 14.43
N VAL A 41 -6.33 5.15 14.02
CA VAL A 41 -7.62 5.84 13.89
C VAL A 41 -7.77 6.41 12.48
N ASP A 42 -9.02 6.58 12.05
CA ASP A 42 -9.35 7.28 10.80
C ASP A 42 -9.22 8.81 10.94
N ALA A 43 -9.61 9.54 9.89
CA ALA A 43 -9.56 10.99 9.85
C ALA A 43 -10.43 11.67 10.92
N GLU A 44 -11.54 11.03 11.31
CA GLU A 44 -12.50 11.49 12.32
C GLU A 44 -12.07 11.13 13.75
N GLY A 45 -11.10 10.24 13.90
CA GLY A 45 -10.58 9.78 15.18
C GLY A 45 -11.22 8.47 15.67
N ASN A 46 -12.02 7.80 14.85
CA ASN A 46 -12.59 6.51 15.20
C ASN A 46 -11.50 5.43 15.14
N SER A 47 -11.46 4.55 16.13
CA SER A 47 -10.52 3.43 16.14
C SER A 47 -10.86 2.46 15.03
N ILE A 48 -9.86 2.11 14.22
CA ILE A 48 -9.99 1.13 13.15
C ILE A 48 -9.05 -0.05 13.37
N LYS A 49 -9.49 -1.26 13.02
CA LYS A 49 -8.66 -2.47 13.09
C LYS A 49 -7.54 -2.45 12.06
N GLY A 50 -7.78 -1.80 10.92
CA GLY A 50 -6.85 -1.65 9.82
C GLY A 50 -7.44 -0.77 8.73
N TYR A 51 -6.56 -0.28 7.85
CA TYR A 51 -6.94 0.55 6.72
C TYR A 51 -6.86 -0.30 5.44
N ASN A 52 -8.01 -0.64 4.88
CA ASN A 52 -8.08 -1.52 3.70
C ASN A 52 -7.78 -0.71 2.43
N MET A 53 -6.64 -0.98 1.80
CA MET A 53 -6.21 -0.35 0.54
C MET A 53 -6.32 -1.31 -0.66
N THR A 54 -6.97 -2.47 -0.52
CA THR A 54 -6.95 -3.52 -1.56
C THR A 54 -7.39 -3.00 -2.92
N ASP A 55 -8.49 -2.26 -2.99
CA ASP A 55 -9.01 -1.74 -4.26
C ASP A 55 -8.11 -0.65 -4.82
N GLU A 56 -7.62 0.28 -4.00
CA GLU A 56 -6.66 1.31 -4.41
C GLU A 56 -5.40 0.68 -5.00
N ILE A 57 -4.82 -0.31 -4.33
CA ILE A 57 -3.62 -1.00 -4.82
C ILE A 57 -3.92 -1.82 -6.08
N ASN A 58 -5.08 -2.48 -6.17
CA ASN A 58 -5.47 -3.22 -7.36
C ASN A 58 -5.60 -2.28 -8.58
N GLU A 59 -6.17 -1.09 -8.40
CA GLU A 59 -6.28 -0.12 -9.48
C GLU A 59 -4.91 0.47 -9.87
N LEU A 60 -4.03 0.74 -8.90
CA LEU A 60 -2.65 1.16 -9.19
C LEU A 60 -1.89 0.10 -9.96
N VAL A 61 -2.00 -1.17 -9.57
CA VAL A 61 -1.31 -2.29 -10.24
C VAL A 61 -1.89 -2.57 -11.64
N LYS A 62 -3.20 -2.38 -11.85
CA LYS A 62 -3.81 -2.44 -13.19
C LYS A 62 -3.34 -1.28 -14.06
N GLY A 63 -3.23 -0.08 -13.50
CA GLY A 63 -2.78 1.14 -14.20
C GLY A 63 -1.27 1.21 -14.42
N GLU A 64 -0.47 0.50 -13.63
CA GLU A 64 1.01 0.41 -13.76
C GLU A 64 1.48 -0.51 -14.89
N PHE A 65 0.57 -1.21 -15.59
CA PHE A 65 0.93 -1.84 -16.87
C PHE A 65 1.25 -0.82 -17.99
N ASP A 66 0.98 0.48 -17.79
CA ASP A 66 1.20 1.54 -18.79
C ASP A 66 2.28 2.57 -18.44
N ARG A 67 2.92 2.47 -17.27
CA ARG A 67 4.08 3.31 -16.93
C ARG A 67 5.11 2.44 -16.22
N GLU A 68 6.04 1.90 -17.01
CA GLU A 68 7.35 1.49 -16.53
C GLU A 68 7.78 2.41 -15.39
N LEU A 69 8.24 1.82 -14.29
CA LEU A 69 9.20 2.40 -13.35
C LEU A 69 9.29 3.92 -13.48
N TYR A 70 8.59 4.67 -12.62
CA TYR A 70 8.95 6.07 -12.42
C TYR A 70 10.37 6.13 -11.81
N LEU A 71 11.37 5.98 -12.69
CA LEU A 71 12.68 6.60 -12.74
C LEU A 71 13.36 6.81 -11.38
N PHE A 72 13.50 5.73 -10.61
CA PHE A 72 14.53 5.61 -9.58
C PHE A 72 15.20 4.25 -9.70
#